data_AF-A0A7C5MMF5-F1
#
_entry.id   AF-A0A7C5MMF5-F1
#
_cell.length_a   1.000
_cell.length_b   1.000
_cell.length_c   1.000
_cell.angle_alpha   90.00
_cell.angle_beta   90.00
_cell.angle_gamma   90.00
#
_symmetry.space_group_name_H-M   'P 1'
#
loop_
_entity.id
_entity.type
_entity.pdbx_description
1 polymer ?
#
loop_
_entity_poly.entity_id
_entity_poly.type
_entity_poly.pdbx_seq_one_letter_code
_entity_poly.pdbx_strand_id
1 'polypeptide(L)'
;MIATSTTITVVTVLLAVCVIWLVYIIIRGHTESLVRTIIFIILLGVILGYLQNTKLPVLSFKAIKNDLFPPSIPQYTFTVQEQDSPYSHRVIYRFITNTLENDPNAPSPPELKLDMDPNGRTFTIRDIESLNLILDQLSLPRVSHGVQELFALTGNQTDVGIYRWDDYPLGTLIVERTIFQKRDSLQSYHAIASIIVDSRKY
;
A
#
# COMPACT_ATOMS: atom_id res chain seq x y z
N MET A 1 5.45 -13.22 -4.67
CA MET A 1 5.45 -12.62 -3.32
C MET A 1 6.12 -13.60 -2.39
N ILE A 2 7.11 -13.15 -1.61
CA ILE A 2 7.88 -14.02 -0.71
C ILE A 2 7.89 -13.36 0.67
N ALA A 3 7.70 -14.15 1.73
CA ALA A 3 7.77 -13.62 3.08
C ALA A 3 9.16 -13.04 3.37
N THR A 4 9.21 -11.93 4.10
CA THR A 4 10.50 -11.28 4.44
C THR A 4 11.39 -12.22 5.27
N SER A 5 10.79 -13.01 6.17
CA SER A 5 11.48 -14.00 6.99
C SER A 5 12.19 -15.09 6.18
N THR A 6 11.57 -15.61 5.13
CA THR A 6 12.18 -16.64 4.28
C THR A 6 13.34 -16.05 3.48
N THR A 7 13.21 -14.81 3.00
CA THR A 7 14.28 -14.14 2.24
C THR A 7 15.47 -13.80 3.13
N ILE A 8 15.24 -13.31 4.36
CA ILE A 8 16.30 -13.11 5.36
C ILE A 8 17.07 -14.42 5.58
N THR A 9 16.35 -15.53 5.74
CA THR A 9 16.96 -16.86 5.98
C THR A 9 17.85 -17.28 4.82
N VAL A 10 17.35 -17.18 3.58
CA VAL A 10 18.11 -17.52 2.37
C VAL A 10 19.36 -16.66 2.20
N VAL A 11 19.25 -15.34 2.37
CA VAL A 11 20.39 -14.43 2.26
C VAL A 11 21.43 -14.69 3.35
N THR A 12 21.00 -15.01 4.57
CA THR A 12 21.89 -15.35 5.68
C THR A 12 22.68 -16.64 5.39
N VAL A 13 22.02 -17.68 4.89
CA VAL A 13 22.67 -18.94 4.49
C VAL A 13 23.67 -18.70 3.36
N LEU A 14 23.28 -17.91 2.35
CA LEU A 14 24.16 -17.59 1.23
C LEU A 14 25.42 -16.82 1.70
N LEU A 15 25.24 -15.87 2.61
CA LEU A 15 26.34 -15.12 3.22
C LEU A 15 27.28 -16.04 4.01
N ALA A 16 26.74 -16.98 4.80
CA ALA A 16 27.54 -17.97 5.52
C ALA A 16 28.38 -18.84 4.57
N VAL A 17 27.80 -19.29 3.45
CA VAL A 17 28.53 -20.03 2.42
C VAL A 17 29.65 -19.19 1.80
N CYS A 18 29.40 -17.91 1.52
CA CYS A 18 30.42 -16.99 0.99
C CYS A 18 31.58 -16.78 1.99
N VAL A 19 31.29 -16.68 3.29
CA VAL A 19 32.32 -16.54 4.34
C VAL A 19 33.17 -17.81 4.43
N ILE A 20 32.55 -19.00 4.41
CA ILE A 20 33.28 -20.28 4.39
C ILE A 20 34.18 -20.37 3.15
N TRP A 21 33.66 -19.96 2.00
CA TRP A 21 34.42 -19.94 0.75
C TRP A 21 35.60 -18.97 0.79
N LEU A 22 35.43 -17.79 1.40
CA LEU A 22 36.50 -16.82 1.59
C LEU A 22 37.63 -17.40 2.47
N VAL A 23 37.29 -18.07 3.57
CA VAL A 23 38.27 -18.76 4.43
C VAL A 23 39.02 -19.83 3.63
N TYR A 24 38.32 -20.61 2.81
CA TYR A 24 38.94 -21.60 1.94
C TYR A 24 39.92 -21.00 0.92
N ILE A 25 39.55 -19.89 0.27
CA ILE A 25 40.42 -19.17 -0.68
C ILE A 25 41.69 -18.65 0.01
N ILE A 26 41.56 -18.09 1.21
CA ILE A 26 42.70 -17.57 1.98
C ILE A 26 43.68 -18.70 2.33
N ILE A 27 43.17 -19.85 2.76
CA ILE A 27 44.00 -21.02 3.08
C ILE A 27 44.71 -21.57 1.82
N ARG A 28 44.04 -21.58 0.67
CA ARG A 28 44.59 -22.07 -0.61
C ARG A 28 45.49 -21.08 -1.34
N GLY A 29 45.51 -19.80 -0.95
CA GLY A 29 46.34 -18.76 -1.57
C GLY A 29 45.89 -18.33 -2.98
N HIS A 30 44.62 -18.55 -3.35
CA HIS A 30 44.10 -18.16 -4.68
C HIS A 30 43.72 -16.68 -4.74
N THR A 31 44.63 -15.81 -5.20
CA THR A 31 44.44 -14.35 -5.20
C THR A 31 43.42 -13.86 -6.25
N GLU A 32 43.23 -14.56 -7.36
CA GLU A 32 42.31 -14.15 -8.45
C GLU A 32 40.84 -14.07 -8.02
N SER A 33 40.41 -14.93 -7.09
CA SER A 33 39.00 -14.98 -6.65
C SER A 33 38.71 -14.18 -5.39
N LEU A 34 39.76 -13.72 -4.68
CA LEU A 34 39.65 -13.11 -3.36
C LEU A 34 38.84 -11.81 -3.39
N VAL A 35 39.16 -10.90 -4.32
CA VAL A 35 38.45 -9.62 -4.47
C VAL A 35 36.98 -9.83 -4.83
N ARG A 36 36.70 -10.78 -5.73
CA ARG A 36 35.33 -11.11 -6.15
C ARG A 36 34.50 -11.62 -4.98
N THR A 37 35.04 -12.50 -4.15
CA THR A 37 34.34 -13.02 -2.97
C THR A 37 34.09 -11.94 -1.92
N ILE A 38 35.04 -11.04 -1.69
CA ILE A 38 34.85 -9.90 -0.78
C ILE A 38 33.69 -9.01 -1.25
N ILE A 39 33.63 -8.67 -2.55
CA ILE A 39 32.54 -7.86 -3.11
C ILE A 39 31.18 -8.54 -2.88
N PHE A 40 31.08 -9.85 -3.09
CA PHE A 40 29.84 -10.60 -2.83
C PHE A 40 29.41 -10.58 -1.37
N ILE A 41 30.36 -10.70 -0.44
CA ILE A 41 30.08 -10.63 1.00
C ILE A 41 29.57 -9.24 1.38
N ILE A 42 30.22 -8.17 0.89
CA ILE A 42 29.79 -6.79 1.14
C ILE A 42 28.38 -6.58 0.58
N LEU A 43 28.14 -6.99 -0.66
CA LEU A 43 26.83 -6.86 -1.31
C LEU A 43 25.74 -7.58 -0.53
N LEU A 44 25.97 -8.85 -0.16
CA LEU A 44 25.01 -9.63 0.64
C LEU A 44 24.81 -9.05 2.04
N GLY A 45 25.86 -8.51 2.65
CA GLY A 45 25.79 -7.83 3.94
C GLY A 45 24.90 -6.58 3.89
N VAL A 46 25.04 -5.75 2.86
CA VAL A 46 24.19 -4.58 2.64
C VAL A 46 22.73 -4.98 2.43
N ILE A 47 22.47 -6.00 1.61
CA ILE A 47 21.11 -6.53 1.38
C ILE A 47 20.51 -7.04 2.68
N LEU A 48 21.26 -7.80 3.47
CA LEU A 48 20.81 -8.35 4.74
C LEU A 48 20.52 -7.24 5.76
N GLY A 49 21.39 -6.22 5.84
CA GLY A 49 21.18 -5.05 6.69
C GLY A 49 19.93 -4.26 6.34
N TYR A 50 19.59 -4.14 5.05
CA TYR A 50 18.33 -3.55 4.61
C TYR A 50 17.12 -4.43 4.99
N LEU A 51 17.19 -5.74 4.72
CA LEU A 51 16.11 -6.68 5.02
C LEU A 51 15.82 -6.82 6.53
N GLN A 52 16.80 -6.59 7.40
CA GLN A 52 16.59 -6.60 8.85
C GLN A 52 15.92 -5.32 9.38
N ASN A 53 16.11 -4.19 8.71
CA ASN A 53 15.54 -2.90 9.13
C ASN A 53 14.18 -2.61 8.49
N THR A 54 13.82 -3.29 7.40
CA THR A 54 12.53 -3.07 6.74
C THR A 54 11.37 -3.65 7.56
N LYS A 55 10.27 -2.91 7.65
CA LYS A 55 9.01 -3.35 8.31
C LYS A 55 8.07 -4.08 7.35
N LEU A 56 8.51 -4.36 6.11
CA LEU A 56 7.66 -5.00 5.11
C LEU A 56 7.40 -6.46 5.48
N PRO A 57 6.13 -6.91 5.59
CA PRO A 57 5.80 -8.31 5.87
C PRO A 57 6.02 -9.24 4.66
N VAL A 58 5.94 -8.68 3.44
CA VAL A 58 6.08 -9.42 2.19
C VAL A 58 6.98 -8.65 1.23
N LEU A 59 7.98 -9.33 0.67
CA LEU A 59 8.87 -8.79 -0.36
C LEU A 59 8.22 -8.99 -1.74
N SER A 60 7.94 -7.87 -2.39
CA SER A 60 7.58 -7.75 -3.79
C SER A 60 8.51 -6.71 -4.42
N PHE A 61 8.89 -6.89 -5.68
CA PHE A 61 9.76 -5.94 -6.38
C PHE A 61 9.17 -4.51 -6.36
N LYS A 62 7.84 -4.40 -6.45
CA LYS A 62 7.11 -3.14 -6.35
C LYS A 62 7.19 -2.53 -4.94
N ALA A 63 7.07 -3.36 -3.90
CA ALA A 63 7.18 -2.93 -2.50
C ALA A 63 8.60 -2.44 -2.15
N ILE A 64 9.65 -3.14 -2.58
CA ILE A 64 11.05 -2.73 -2.38
C ILE A 64 11.35 -1.42 -3.11
N LYS A 65 10.87 -1.29 -4.36
CA LYS A 65 11.00 -0.04 -5.12
C LYS A 65 10.34 1.13 -4.38
N ASN A 66 9.13 0.93 -3.88
CA ASN A 66 8.38 1.97 -3.18
C ASN A 66 8.99 2.33 -1.80
N ASP A 67 9.76 1.44 -1.19
CA ASP A 67 10.48 1.70 0.07
C ASP A 67 11.81 2.45 -0.16
N LEU A 68 12.57 2.07 -1.21
CA LEU A 68 13.83 2.71 -1.56
C LEU A 68 13.66 4.06 -2.27
N PHE A 69 12.60 4.18 -3.07
CA PHE A 69 12.23 5.40 -3.77
C PHE A 69 10.77 5.70 -3.45
N PRO A 70 10.51 6.30 -2.27
CA PRO A 70 9.15 6.64 -1.88
C PRO A 70 8.52 7.48 -2.98
N PRO A 71 7.38 7.06 -3.55
CA PRO A 71 6.67 7.89 -4.51
C PRO A 71 6.36 9.23 -3.83
N SER A 72 6.51 10.33 -4.56
CA SER A 72 6.10 11.66 -4.08
C SER A 72 4.62 11.60 -3.74
N ILE A 73 4.29 11.40 -2.46
CA ILE A 73 2.92 11.26 -1.99
C ILE A 73 2.30 12.66 -2.09
N PRO A 74 1.28 12.86 -2.94
CA PRO A 74 0.60 14.15 -3.00
C PRO A 74 0.01 14.44 -1.62
N GLN A 75 0.27 15.61 -1.05
CA GLN A 75 -0.40 15.98 0.19
C GLN A 75 -1.87 16.24 -0.08
N TYR A 76 -2.72 15.33 0.37
CA TYR A 76 -4.16 15.49 0.31
C TYR A 76 -4.68 16.32 1.50
N THR A 77 -5.57 17.25 1.21
CA THR A 77 -6.39 17.90 2.23
C THR A 77 -7.62 17.04 2.50
N PHE A 78 -7.91 16.80 3.78
CA PHE A 78 -9.08 16.08 4.22
C PHE A 78 -9.66 16.73 5.46
N THR A 79 -10.94 16.45 5.72
CA THR A 79 -11.62 16.80 6.96
C THR A 79 -11.95 15.53 7.72
N VAL A 80 -11.81 15.57 9.04
CA VAL A 80 -12.15 14.44 9.92
C VAL A 80 -13.45 14.75 10.64
N GLN A 81 -14.37 13.80 10.60
CA GLN A 81 -15.61 13.85 11.37
C GLN A 81 -15.75 12.56 12.17
N GLU A 82 -16.04 12.69 13.45
CA GLU A 82 -16.32 11.55 14.32
C GLU A 82 -17.82 11.48 14.58
N GLN A 83 -18.38 10.29 14.45
CA GLN A 83 -19.76 9.99 14.77
C GLN A 83 -19.81 8.87 15.79
N ASP A 84 -20.21 9.24 17.00
CA ASP A 84 -20.48 8.29 18.08
C ASP A 84 -21.97 7.94 18.13
N SER A 85 -22.23 6.64 18.06
CA SER A 85 -23.51 6.01 18.32
C SER A 85 -23.36 5.05 19.50
N PRO A 86 -24.44 4.73 20.23
CA PRO A 86 -24.42 3.70 21.27
C PRO A 86 -23.82 2.36 20.82
N TYR A 87 -23.87 2.05 19.51
CA TYR A 87 -23.44 0.77 18.95
C TYR A 87 -22.18 0.83 18.08
N SER A 88 -21.74 2.03 17.70
CA SER A 88 -20.63 2.19 16.75
C SER A 88 -19.92 3.52 16.94
N HIS A 89 -18.60 3.49 16.86
CA HIS A 89 -17.79 4.71 16.72
C HIS A 89 -17.21 4.75 15.31
N ARG A 90 -17.59 5.80 14.55
CA ARG A 90 -17.18 5.99 13.15
C ARG A 90 -16.27 7.19 13.02
N VAL A 91 -15.11 6.99 12.41
CA VAL A 91 -14.21 8.06 12.00
C VAL A 91 -14.30 8.20 10.48
N ILE A 92 -14.67 9.39 10.01
CA ILE A 92 -14.91 9.68 8.59
C ILE A 92 -13.86 10.69 8.12
N TYR A 93 -12.99 10.26 7.22
CA TYR A 93 -12.02 11.09 6.51
C TYR A 93 -12.59 11.47 5.15
N ARG A 94 -12.95 12.74 4.97
CA ARG A 94 -13.57 13.23 3.74
C ARG A 94 -12.58 14.06 2.94
N PHE A 95 -12.31 13.62 1.70
CA PHE A 95 -11.35 14.24 0.78
C PHE A 95 -12.01 15.22 -0.19
N ILE A 96 -13.27 14.98 -0.55
CA ILE A 96 -14.05 15.95 -1.32
C ILE A 96 -14.89 16.78 -0.37
N THR A 97 -14.57 18.07 -0.32
CA THR A 97 -15.28 19.08 0.46
C THR A 97 -15.88 20.10 -0.49
N ASN A 98 -16.93 20.81 -0.06
CA ASN A 98 -17.57 21.87 -0.88
C ASN A 98 -16.57 22.97 -1.29
N THR A 99 -15.41 23.07 -0.63
CA THR A 99 -14.32 23.98 -0.99
C THR A 99 -13.49 23.49 -2.18
N LEU A 100 -13.31 22.17 -2.37
CA LEU A 100 -12.63 21.61 -3.55
C LEU A 100 -13.39 21.90 -4.85
N GLU A 101 -14.72 21.98 -4.78
CA GLU A 101 -15.55 22.31 -5.93
C GLU A 101 -15.54 23.80 -6.27
N ASN A 102 -15.08 24.69 -5.38
CA ASN A 102 -15.16 26.14 -5.63
C ASN A 102 -13.79 26.80 -5.78
N ASP A 103 -12.72 26.20 -5.25
CA ASP A 103 -11.35 26.73 -5.34
C ASP A 103 -10.52 25.96 -6.39
N PRO A 104 -10.08 26.61 -7.49
CA PRO A 104 -9.22 25.98 -8.50
C PRO A 104 -7.82 25.61 -7.97
N ASN A 105 -7.38 26.19 -6.85
CA ASN A 105 -6.10 25.86 -6.22
C ASN A 105 -6.21 24.74 -5.18
N ALA A 106 -7.42 24.21 -4.94
CA ALA A 106 -7.58 23.13 -3.99
C ALA A 106 -6.84 21.86 -4.47
N PRO A 107 -6.16 21.13 -3.57
CA PRO A 107 -5.45 19.92 -3.95
C PRO A 107 -6.42 18.88 -4.49
N SER A 108 -6.03 18.21 -5.58
CA SER A 108 -6.86 17.18 -6.20
C SER A 108 -7.06 16.00 -5.24
N PRO A 109 -8.26 15.40 -5.18
CA PRO A 109 -8.53 14.28 -4.29
C PRO A 109 -7.73 13.05 -4.73
N PRO A 110 -7.48 12.11 -3.80
CA PRO A 110 -6.69 10.93 -4.09
C PRO A 110 -7.31 10.09 -5.20
N GLU A 111 -6.48 9.69 -6.16
CA GLU A 111 -6.87 8.77 -7.22
C GLU A 111 -6.97 7.34 -6.71
N LEU A 112 -8.06 6.66 -7.07
CA LEU A 112 -8.28 5.26 -6.79
C LEU A 112 -8.10 4.46 -8.09
N LYS A 113 -7.09 3.59 -8.12
CA LYS A 113 -6.84 2.72 -9.27
C LYS A 113 -7.80 1.54 -9.26
N LEU A 114 -8.62 1.46 -10.30
CA LEU A 114 -9.70 0.49 -10.43
C LEU A 114 -9.59 -0.26 -11.74
N ASP A 115 -9.91 -1.56 -11.67
CA ASP A 115 -10.07 -2.39 -12.85
C ASP A 115 -11.57 -2.58 -13.11
N MET A 116 -11.99 -2.31 -14.35
CA MET A 116 -13.36 -2.57 -14.79
C MET A 116 -13.58 -4.08 -14.89
N ASP A 117 -14.67 -4.57 -14.30
CA ASP A 117 -15.01 -5.98 -14.37
C ASP A 117 -15.53 -6.36 -15.78
N PRO A 118 -15.47 -7.66 -16.16
CA PRO A 118 -15.91 -8.11 -17.49
C PRO A 118 -17.37 -7.78 -17.82
N ASN A 119 -18.21 -7.60 -16.80
CA ASN A 119 -19.60 -7.19 -16.93
C ASN A 119 -19.77 -5.72 -17.37
N GLY A 120 -18.70 -4.94 -17.32
CA GLY A 120 -18.62 -3.53 -17.66
C GLY A 120 -19.45 -2.58 -16.79
N ARG A 121 -19.96 -3.04 -15.66
CA ARG A 121 -20.83 -2.24 -14.77
C ARG A 121 -20.19 -1.96 -13.42
N THR A 122 -19.31 -2.85 -12.96
CA THR A 122 -18.67 -2.77 -11.66
C THR A 122 -17.16 -2.60 -11.81
N PHE A 123 -16.55 -2.09 -10.75
CA PHE A 123 -15.12 -1.85 -10.70
C PHE A 123 -14.55 -2.52 -9.46
N THR A 124 -13.44 -3.23 -9.62
CA THR A 124 -12.76 -3.93 -8.53
C THR A 124 -11.44 -3.24 -8.20
N ILE A 125 -11.15 -3.06 -6.91
CA ILE A 125 -9.83 -2.62 -6.46
C ILE A 125 -8.91 -3.84 -6.52
N ARG A 126 -8.02 -3.89 -7.51
CA ARG A 126 -6.97 -4.93 -7.59
C ARG A 126 -5.62 -4.45 -7.08
N ASP A 127 -5.26 -3.20 -7.38
CA ASP A 127 -4.01 -2.58 -6.92
C ASP A 127 -4.24 -1.77 -5.64
N ILE A 128 -4.11 -2.45 -4.51
CA ILE A 128 -4.28 -1.86 -3.17
C ILE A 128 -3.21 -0.83 -2.79
N GLU A 129 -2.11 -0.71 -3.55
CA GLU A 129 -1.04 0.21 -3.20
C GLU A 129 -1.51 1.67 -3.22
N SER A 130 -2.37 2.03 -4.18
CA SER A 130 -2.95 3.38 -4.26
C SER A 130 -3.71 3.74 -2.98
N LEU A 131 -4.53 2.82 -2.48
CA LEU A 131 -5.26 2.98 -1.23
C LEU A 131 -4.32 2.98 -0.02
N ASN A 132 -3.35 2.06 0.04
CA ASN A 132 -2.44 1.93 1.16
C ASN A 132 -1.55 3.16 1.37
N LEU A 133 -1.14 3.85 0.30
CA LEU A 133 -0.42 5.12 0.40
C LEU A 133 -1.24 6.19 1.12
N ILE A 134 -2.55 6.22 0.88
CA ILE A 134 -3.46 7.17 1.50
C ILE A 134 -3.70 6.79 2.96
N LEU A 135 -3.88 5.50 3.25
CA LEU A 135 -4.00 4.98 4.62
C LEU A 135 -2.75 5.30 5.45
N ASP A 136 -1.56 5.14 4.87
CA ASP A 136 -0.31 5.51 5.53
C ASP A 136 -0.26 7.01 5.87
N GLN A 137 -0.72 7.89 4.96
CA GLN A 137 -0.80 9.33 5.22
C GLN A 137 -1.78 9.65 6.36
N LEU A 138 -2.88 8.90 6.46
CA LEU A 138 -3.85 9.01 7.56
C LEU A 138 -3.38 8.32 8.86
N SER A 139 -2.18 7.72 8.88
CA SER A 139 -1.67 6.90 9.99
C SER A 139 -2.59 5.71 10.34
N LEU A 140 -3.25 5.16 9.32
CA LEU A 140 -4.14 4.01 9.43
C LEU A 140 -3.45 2.71 8.98
N PRO A 141 -3.83 1.53 9.50
CA PRO A 141 -3.31 0.25 9.04
C PRO A 141 -3.52 0.03 7.53
N ARG A 142 -2.57 -0.63 6.87
CA ARG A 142 -2.70 -1.02 5.46
C ARG A 142 -3.71 -2.17 5.30
N VAL A 143 -4.42 -2.19 4.18
CA VAL A 143 -5.20 -3.36 3.74
C VAL A 143 -4.29 -4.41 3.10
N SER A 144 -4.70 -5.68 3.21
CA SER A 144 -3.93 -6.85 2.75
C SER A 144 -4.37 -7.37 1.38
N HIS A 145 -5.61 -7.11 0.98
CA HIS A 145 -6.22 -7.61 -0.26
C HIS A 145 -7.14 -6.57 -0.89
N GLY A 146 -7.40 -6.76 -2.18
CA GLY A 146 -8.35 -5.96 -2.94
C GLY A 146 -9.77 -6.51 -2.84
N VAL A 147 -10.77 -5.63 -2.97
CA VAL A 147 -12.18 -5.99 -2.86
C VAL A 147 -12.98 -5.53 -4.07
N GLN A 148 -14.04 -6.29 -4.37
CA GLN A 148 -15.03 -5.91 -5.36
C GLN A 148 -15.92 -4.79 -4.80
N GLU A 149 -16.54 -4.04 -5.70
CA GLU A 149 -17.58 -3.08 -5.32
C GLU A 149 -18.73 -3.80 -4.61
N LEU A 150 -19.24 -3.20 -3.54
CA LEU A 150 -20.28 -3.81 -2.69
C LEU A 150 -21.56 -4.11 -3.49
N PHE A 151 -21.89 -3.27 -4.48
CA PHE A 151 -22.97 -3.53 -5.44
C PHE A 151 -22.85 -4.90 -6.14
N ALA A 152 -21.63 -5.36 -6.46
CA ALA A 152 -21.43 -6.66 -7.10
C ALA A 152 -21.86 -7.83 -6.18
N LEU A 153 -21.82 -7.61 -4.86
CA LEU A 153 -22.18 -8.58 -3.84
C LEU A 153 -23.65 -8.48 -3.43
N THR A 154 -24.19 -7.26 -3.32
CA THR A 154 -25.54 -7.01 -2.79
C THR A 154 -26.60 -6.83 -3.88
N GLY A 155 -26.20 -6.38 -5.08
CA GLY A 155 -27.11 -5.99 -6.17
C GLY A 155 -27.87 -4.68 -5.91
N ASN A 156 -27.60 -3.98 -4.82
CA ASN A 156 -28.34 -2.79 -4.40
C ASN A 156 -27.69 -1.50 -4.93
N GLN A 157 -28.44 -0.71 -5.70
CA GLN A 157 -27.97 0.52 -6.34
C GLN A 157 -27.33 1.55 -5.39
N THR A 158 -27.68 1.53 -4.11
CA THR A 158 -27.08 2.42 -3.10
C THR A 158 -25.65 2.03 -2.72
N ASP A 159 -25.22 0.81 -3.03
CA ASP A 159 -23.88 0.28 -2.75
C ASP A 159 -22.89 0.49 -3.91
N VAL A 160 -23.31 1.22 -4.95
CA VAL A 160 -22.45 1.56 -6.09
C VAL A 160 -21.36 2.53 -5.62
N GLY A 161 -20.11 2.23 -5.96
CA GLY A 161 -18.94 2.99 -5.54
C GLY A 161 -18.49 2.72 -4.11
N ILE A 162 -19.09 1.78 -3.40
CA ILE A 162 -18.70 1.43 -2.02
C ILE A 162 -17.81 0.20 -2.03
N TYR A 163 -16.70 0.26 -1.29
CA TYR A 163 -15.77 -0.85 -1.07
C TYR A 163 -15.64 -1.10 0.43
N ARG A 164 -15.69 -2.36 0.85
CA ARG A 164 -15.75 -2.71 2.28
C ARG A 164 -14.78 -3.83 2.63
N TRP A 165 -13.99 -3.61 3.67
CA TRP A 165 -13.14 -4.61 4.32
C TRP A 165 -13.67 -4.89 5.72
N ASP A 166 -14.20 -6.09 5.91
CA ASP A 166 -14.70 -6.54 7.21
C ASP A 166 -13.58 -7.07 8.13
N ASP A 167 -12.43 -7.40 7.57
CA ASP A 167 -11.25 -7.93 8.26
C ASP A 167 -10.23 -6.84 8.65
N TYR A 168 -10.66 -5.57 8.70
CA TYR A 168 -9.76 -4.46 8.96
C TYR A 168 -9.38 -4.36 10.46
N PRO A 169 -8.10 -4.09 10.82
CA PRO A 169 -7.67 -4.18 12.23
C PRO A 169 -8.40 -3.24 13.22
N LEU A 170 -8.96 -2.14 12.72
CA LEU A 170 -9.69 -1.16 13.53
C LEU A 170 -11.22 -1.33 13.46
N GLY A 171 -11.71 -2.44 12.88
CA GLY A 171 -13.14 -2.70 12.68
C GLY A 171 -13.46 -2.92 11.20
N THR A 172 -14.40 -2.17 10.65
CA THR A 172 -14.74 -2.22 9.23
C THR A 172 -14.21 -0.98 8.52
N LEU A 173 -13.41 -1.17 7.48
CA LEU A 173 -13.01 -0.08 6.58
C LEU A 173 -13.99 0.02 5.42
N ILE A 174 -14.52 1.21 5.18
CA ILE A 174 -15.40 1.51 4.06
C ILE A 174 -14.76 2.63 3.25
N VAL A 175 -14.62 2.44 1.95
CA VAL A 175 -14.09 3.44 1.02
C VAL A 175 -15.18 3.77 0.02
N GLU A 176 -15.49 5.06 -0.10
CA GLU A 176 -16.48 5.57 -1.04
C GLU A 176 -15.77 6.21 -2.24
N ARG A 177 -16.14 5.77 -3.44
CA ARG A 177 -15.66 6.29 -4.70
C ARG A 177 -16.57 7.39 -5.22
N THR A 178 -15.95 8.35 -5.88
CA THR A 178 -16.62 9.31 -6.75
C THR A 178 -15.84 9.49 -8.05
N ILE A 179 -16.39 10.28 -8.98
CA ILE A 179 -15.68 10.72 -10.18
C ILE A 179 -15.25 12.16 -9.93
N PHE A 180 -13.96 12.42 -10.03
CA PHE A 180 -13.43 13.78 -9.96
C PHE A 180 -12.97 14.21 -11.34
N GLN A 181 -13.37 15.42 -11.74
CA GLN A 181 -12.95 16.04 -12.99
C GLN A 181 -11.99 17.18 -12.70
N LYS A 182 -10.77 17.07 -13.21
CA LYS A 182 -9.78 18.14 -13.10
C LYS A 182 -10.15 19.27 -14.07
N ARG A 183 -10.40 20.47 -13.55
CA ARG A 183 -10.86 21.62 -14.34
C ARG A 183 -9.84 22.04 -15.41
N ASP A 184 -8.55 22.02 -15.08
CA ASP A 184 -7.52 22.52 -15.98
C ASP A 184 -7.26 21.60 -17.19
N SER A 185 -7.42 20.29 -17.02
CA SER A 185 -7.12 19.30 -18.06
C SER A 185 -8.36 18.63 -18.65
N LEU A 186 -9.56 18.91 -18.10
CA LEU A 186 -10.82 18.22 -18.39
C LEU A 186 -10.78 16.70 -18.23
N GLN A 187 -9.72 16.15 -17.64
CA GLN A 187 -9.57 14.72 -17.39
C GLN A 187 -10.41 14.32 -16.18
N SER A 188 -11.13 13.21 -16.32
CA SER A 188 -11.90 12.60 -15.24
C SER A 188 -11.20 11.33 -14.78
N TYR A 189 -11.16 11.12 -13.47
CA TYR A 189 -10.61 9.90 -12.88
C TYR A 189 -11.46 9.47 -11.68
N HIS A 190 -11.31 8.22 -11.27
CA HIS A 190 -11.96 7.69 -10.08
C HIS A 190 -11.21 8.16 -8.84
N ALA A 191 -11.89 8.87 -7.96
CA ALA A 191 -11.31 9.45 -6.76
C ALA A 191 -11.94 8.86 -5.50
N ILE A 192 -11.21 8.95 -4.39
CA ILE A 192 -11.76 8.64 -3.06
C ILE A 192 -12.54 9.85 -2.55
N ALA A 193 -13.83 9.67 -2.29
CA ALA A 193 -14.67 10.68 -1.65
C ALA A 193 -14.48 10.67 -0.13
N SER A 194 -14.60 9.47 0.46
CA SER A 194 -14.55 9.24 1.90
C SER A 194 -13.76 7.96 2.20
N ILE A 195 -13.06 7.97 3.33
CA ILE A 195 -12.63 6.75 4.02
C ILE A 195 -13.31 6.75 5.39
N ILE A 196 -13.99 5.65 5.72
CA ILE A 196 -14.74 5.50 6.95
C ILE A 196 -14.19 4.28 7.69
N VAL A 197 -13.83 4.47 8.95
CA VAL A 197 -13.48 3.38 9.87
C VAL A 197 -14.62 3.24 10.87
N ASP A 198 -15.34 2.14 10.80
CA ASP A 198 -16.44 1.81 11.72
C ASP A 198 -15.95 0.79 12.75
N SER A 199 -15.66 1.27 13.95
CA SER A 199 -15.38 0.43 15.11
C SER A 199 -16.70 0.12 15.82
N ARG A 200 -17.30 -1.01 15.44
CA ARG A 200 -18.50 -1.49 16.13
C ARG A 200 -18.14 -1.89 17.56
N LYS A 201 -18.87 -1.36 18.53
CA LYS A 201 -18.75 -1.73 19.95
C LYS A 201 -19.66 -2.96 20.16
N TYR A 202 -19.13 -4.16 19.97
CA TYR A 202 -19.79 -5.40 20.41
C TYR A 202 -19.04 -5.99 21.60
#